data_AF-A0A415CF22-F1
#
_entry.id   AF-A0A415CF22-F1
#
_cell.length_a   1.000
_cell.length_b   1.000
_cell.length_c   1.000
_cell.angle_alpha   90.00
_cell.angle_beta   90.00
_cell.angle_gamma   90.00
#
_symmetry.space_group_name_H-M   'P 1'
#
loop_
_entity.id
_entity.type
_entity.pdbx_description
1 polymer ?
#
loop_
_entity_poly.entity_id
_entity_poly.type
_entity_poly.pdbx_seq_one_letter_code
_entity_poly.pdbx_strand_id
1 'polypeptide(L)'
;MLSGCAALQQDQQGSEQRQEQSQRGTIDTICVVRHQNPQLSSDRLVQAIEAGLKQRGVKTRVVNHDQVPSECRLCLFYGVTAENNVAKSFDFQAVIDGKALQRGSGPVPADGNIKLETIALYAANYLQSLVNAAKQKEVQQETAP
;
A
#
# COMPACT_ATOMS: atom_id res chain seq x y z
N MET A 1 -46.90 1.72 -38.42
CA MET A 1 -47.70 2.01 -37.21
C MET A 1 -47.06 1.23 -36.07
N LEU A 2 -46.78 1.73 -34.87
CA LEU A 2 -46.73 3.07 -34.25
C LEU A 2 -46.34 2.76 -32.79
N SER A 3 -45.38 3.50 -32.23
CA SER A 3 -45.17 3.75 -30.77
C SER A 3 -44.66 2.56 -29.93
N GLY A 4 -43.71 2.66 -28.99
CA GLY A 4 -43.08 3.80 -28.30
C GLY A 4 -42.91 3.47 -26.79
N CYS A 5 -41.83 3.97 -26.16
CA CYS A 5 -41.51 4.02 -24.71
C CYS A 5 -40.95 2.72 -24.07
N ALA A 6 -39.90 2.73 -23.23
CA ALA A 6 -39.35 3.78 -22.39
C ALA A 6 -37.81 3.74 -22.29
N ALA A 7 -37.24 4.94 -22.16
CA ALA A 7 -35.91 5.21 -21.64
C ALA A 7 -35.79 4.82 -20.15
N LEU A 8 -34.54 4.88 -19.64
CA LEU A 8 -34.10 4.79 -18.24
C LEU A 8 -33.74 3.39 -17.72
N GLN A 9 -32.45 3.05 -17.81
CA GLN A 9 -31.64 2.63 -16.65
C GLN A 9 -30.18 2.44 -17.09
N GLN A 10 -29.50 3.54 -17.35
CA GLN A 10 -28.04 3.60 -17.44
C GLN A 10 -27.53 4.66 -16.46
N ASP A 11 -27.87 4.56 -15.17
CA ASP A 11 -27.37 5.50 -14.16
C ASP A 11 -27.33 4.94 -12.73
N GLN A 12 -27.36 3.61 -12.53
CA GLN A 12 -27.39 3.04 -11.17
C GLN A 12 -26.16 2.23 -10.75
N GLN A 13 -25.23 1.89 -11.65
CA GLN A 13 -24.00 1.18 -11.24
C GLN A 13 -22.81 2.10 -10.95
N GLY A 14 -22.89 3.39 -11.26
CA GLY A 14 -21.81 4.37 -11.01
C GLY A 14 -21.86 5.08 -9.65
N SER A 15 -23.01 5.05 -8.99
CA SER A 15 -23.25 5.78 -7.73
C SER A 15 -22.91 4.96 -6.49
N GLU A 16 -23.15 3.64 -6.48
CA GLU A 16 -22.82 2.76 -5.35
C GLU A 16 -21.30 2.68 -5.12
N GLN A 17 -20.51 2.54 -6.20
CA GLN A 17 -19.05 2.55 -6.09
C GLN A 17 -18.47 3.91 -5.69
N ARG A 18 -19.08 5.03 -6.09
CA ARG A 18 -18.62 6.38 -5.67
C ARG A 18 -19.04 6.71 -4.24
N GLN A 19 -20.19 6.25 -3.78
CA GLN A 19 -20.66 6.52 -2.41
C GLN A 19 -19.94 5.66 -1.37
N GLU A 20 -19.64 4.38 -1.64
CA GLU A 20 -18.82 3.56 -0.72
C GLU A 20 -17.38 4.08 -0.60
N GLN A 21 -16.79 4.54 -1.71
CA GLN A 21 -15.42 5.04 -1.71
C GLN A 21 -15.30 6.40 -0.99
N SER A 22 -16.37 7.19 -0.97
CA SER A 22 -16.43 8.51 -0.35
C SER A 22 -16.82 8.51 1.13
N GLN A 23 -17.33 7.39 1.66
CA GLN A 23 -17.71 7.24 3.09
C GLN A 23 -16.66 6.56 3.95
N ARG A 24 -15.66 5.92 3.36
CA ARG A 24 -14.59 5.31 4.13
C ARG A 24 -13.75 6.44 4.76
N GLY A 25 -13.79 6.54 6.08
CA GLY A 25 -13.13 7.59 6.87
C GLY A 25 -11.60 7.63 6.73
N THR A 26 -10.94 8.51 7.48
CA THR A 26 -9.48 8.71 7.37
C THR A 26 -8.69 7.41 7.54
N ILE A 27 -7.65 7.23 6.73
CA ILE A 27 -6.70 6.12 6.88
C ILE A 27 -5.75 6.48 8.03
N ASP A 28 -6.00 5.93 9.22
CA ASP A 28 -5.16 6.16 10.40
C ASP A 28 -4.22 4.98 10.72
N THR A 29 -4.49 3.82 10.12
CA THR A 29 -3.79 2.56 10.39
C THR A 29 -3.35 1.88 9.09
N ILE A 30 -2.08 1.46 9.04
CA ILE A 30 -1.51 0.65 7.97
C ILE A 30 -1.52 -0.81 8.39
N CYS A 31 -2.13 -1.71 7.61
CA CYS A 31 -1.94 -3.13 7.87
C CYS A 31 -0.65 -3.61 7.23
N VAL A 32 0.29 -4.09 8.04
CA VAL A 32 1.51 -4.73 7.55
C VAL A 32 1.17 -6.20 7.32
N VAL A 33 1.13 -6.60 6.05
CA VAL A 33 0.73 -7.94 5.66
C VAL A 33 1.94 -8.87 5.74
N ARG A 34 1.88 -9.91 6.58
CA ARG A 34 2.95 -10.90 6.67
C ARG A 34 3.18 -11.57 5.32
N HIS A 35 4.44 -11.72 4.96
CA HIS A 35 4.80 -12.43 3.74
C HIS A 35 4.55 -13.94 3.90
N GLN A 36 4.19 -14.64 2.82
CA GLN A 36 3.95 -16.10 2.85
C GLN A 36 5.24 -16.92 2.97
N ASN A 37 6.34 -16.43 2.38
CA ASN A 37 7.66 -17.04 2.54
C ASN A 37 8.14 -16.92 4.01
N PRO A 38 8.43 -18.04 4.71
CA PRO A 38 8.89 -18.04 6.10
C PRO A 38 10.14 -17.18 6.39
N GLN A 39 11.05 -17.06 5.42
CA GLN A 39 12.25 -16.24 5.56
C GLN A 39 11.92 -14.74 5.66
N LEU A 40 10.80 -14.34 5.06
CA LEU A 40 10.29 -12.98 5.08
C LEU A 40 9.12 -12.81 6.06
N SER A 41 8.70 -13.86 6.77
CA SER A 41 7.57 -13.77 7.71
C SER A 41 8.01 -13.64 9.17
N SER A 42 9.32 -13.55 9.44
CA SER A 42 9.86 -13.52 10.80
C SER A 42 9.37 -12.29 11.58
N ASP A 43 9.07 -12.49 12.87
CA ASP A 43 8.56 -11.41 13.73
C ASP A 43 9.51 -10.22 13.81
N ARG A 44 10.82 -10.49 13.85
CA ARG A 44 11.85 -9.43 13.91
C ARG A 44 11.82 -8.55 12.66
N LEU A 45 11.62 -9.14 11.49
CA LEU A 45 11.50 -8.39 10.23
C LEU A 45 10.23 -7.52 10.23
N VAL A 46 9.10 -8.11 10.60
CA VAL A 46 7.82 -7.38 10.64
C VAL A 46 7.88 -6.23 11.65
N GLN A 47 8.45 -6.46 12.83
CA GLN A 47 8.64 -5.43 13.86
C GLN A 47 9.55 -4.30 13.37
N ALA A 48 10.60 -4.60 12.61
CA ALA A 48 11.47 -3.57 12.03
C ALA A 48 10.72 -2.70 11.03
N ILE A 49 9.90 -3.30 10.16
CA ILE A 49 9.02 -2.57 9.24
C ILE A 49 8.06 -1.68 10.03
N GLU A 50 7.35 -2.23 11.02
CA GLU A 50 6.42 -1.46 11.87
C GLU A 50 7.12 -0.31 12.60
N ALA A 51 8.33 -0.52 13.12
CA ALA A 51 9.09 0.53 13.78
C ALA A 51 9.41 1.68 12.83
N GLY A 52 9.84 1.38 11.60
CA GLY A 52 10.07 2.38 10.56
C GLY A 52 8.82 3.18 10.20
N LEU A 53 7.66 2.52 10.10
CA LEU A 53 6.39 3.19 9.85
C LEU A 53 5.99 4.08 11.04
N LYS A 54 6.06 3.56 12.27
CA LYS A 54 5.69 4.29 13.50
C LYS A 54 6.53 5.56 13.69
N GLN A 55 7.80 5.57 13.25
CA GLN A 55 8.63 6.79 13.25
C GLN A 55 8.06 7.92 12.39
N ARG A 56 7.20 7.61 11.41
CA ARG A 56 6.47 8.60 10.60
C ARG A 56 5.09 8.95 11.17
N GLY A 57 4.79 8.50 12.39
CA GLY A 57 3.56 8.85 13.11
C GLY A 57 2.31 8.06 12.69
N VAL A 58 2.46 6.96 11.96
CA VAL A 58 1.32 6.10 11.58
C VAL A 58 1.13 4.94 12.54
N LYS A 59 -0.12 4.54 12.77
CA LYS A 59 -0.44 3.29 13.47
C LYS A 59 -0.24 2.12 12.51
N THR A 60 0.11 0.97 13.08
CA THR A 60 0.26 -0.27 12.32
C THR A 60 -0.54 -1.39 12.96
N ARG A 61 -1.01 -2.32 12.13
CA ARG A 61 -1.61 -3.60 12.54
C ARG A 61 -0.99 -4.70 11.70
N VAL A 62 -0.36 -5.69 12.33
CA VAL A 62 0.14 -6.85 11.60
C VAL A 62 -1.04 -7.79 11.30
N VAL A 63 -1.13 -8.25 10.05
CA VAL A 63 -2.15 -9.20 9.60
C VAL A 63 -1.52 -10.35 8.83
N ASN A 64 -2.14 -11.52 8.86
CA ASN A 64 -1.70 -12.64 8.04
C ASN A 64 -2.12 -12.43 6.57
N HIS A 65 -1.36 -12.97 5.63
CA HIS A 65 -1.60 -12.79 4.19
C HIS A 65 -3.00 -13.24 3.76
N ASP A 66 -3.47 -14.34 4.32
CA ASP A 66 -4.76 -14.99 4.05
C ASP A 66 -5.92 -14.40 4.87
N GLN A 67 -5.63 -13.49 5.80
CA GLN A 67 -6.58 -12.95 6.77
C GLN A 67 -6.50 -11.43 6.84
N VAL A 68 -6.41 -10.77 5.67
CA VAL A 68 -6.46 -9.31 5.59
C VAL A 68 -7.91 -8.86 5.84
N PRO A 69 -8.21 -8.13 6.92
CA PRO A 69 -9.57 -7.71 7.22
C PRO A 69 -10.10 -6.72 6.19
N SER A 70 -11.40 -6.76 5.88
CA SER A 70 -12.03 -5.86 4.90
C SER A 70 -11.97 -4.38 5.31
N GLU A 71 -11.88 -4.09 6.61
CA GLU A 71 -11.69 -2.72 7.11
C GLU A 71 -10.27 -2.18 6.84
N CYS A 72 -9.34 -3.04 6.42
CA CYS A 72 -7.99 -2.61 6.11
C CYS A 72 -7.91 -1.91 4.74
N ARG A 73 -8.11 -0.60 4.78
CA ARG A 73 -8.04 0.22 3.57
C ARG A 73 -6.65 0.34 2.98
N LEU A 74 -5.62 0.43 3.82
CA LEU A 74 -4.22 0.55 3.40
C LEU A 74 -3.43 -0.66 3.87
N CYS A 75 -3.06 -1.49 2.90
CA CYS A 75 -2.19 -2.65 3.11
C CYS A 75 -0.77 -2.33 2.65
N LEU A 76 0.22 -2.65 3.46
CA LEU A 76 1.63 -2.63 3.08
C LEU A 76 2.13 -4.07 2.90
N PHE A 77 2.52 -4.36 1.66
CA PHE A 77 3.22 -5.58 1.29
C PHE A 77 4.71 -5.28 1.16
N TYR A 78 5.54 -6.31 1.37
CA TYR A 78 6.98 -6.22 1.22
C TYR A 78 7.54 -7.52 0.65
N GLY A 79 8.73 -7.47 0.08
CA GLY A 79 9.35 -8.64 -0.52
C GLY A 79 10.80 -8.38 -0.92
N VAL A 80 11.42 -9.37 -1.53
CA VAL A 80 12.77 -9.26 -2.10
C VAL A 80 12.70 -9.56 -3.59
N THR A 81 13.26 -8.67 -4.40
CA THR A 81 13.54 -8.99 -5.81
C THR A 81 14.93 -9.60 -5.89
N ALA A 82 15.02 -10.77 -6.52
CA ALA A 82 16.25 -11.52 -6.72
C ALA A 82 16.54 -11.68 -8.22
N GLU A 83 17.82 -11.67 -8.55
CA GLU A 83 18.33 -11.94 -9.89
C GLU A 83 19.41 -12.99 -9.77
N ASN A 84 19.32 -14.08 -10.54
CA ASN A 84 20.23 -15.22 -10.47
C ASN A 84 20.39 -15.78 -9.04
N ASN A 85 19.28 -15.85 -8.29
CA ASN A 85 19.23 -16.26 -6.87
C ASN A 85 19.97 -15.34 -5.89
N VAL A 86 20.37 -14.13 -6.32
CA VAL A 86 20.98 -13.11 -5.47
C VAL A 86 19.97 -12.00 -5.22
N ALA A 87 19.67 -11.73 -3.95
CA ALA A 87 18.82 -10.61 -3.55
C ALA A 87 19.41 -9.28 -4.03
N LYS A 88 18.62 -8.47 -4.73
CA LYS A 88 19.03 -7.17 -5.30
C LYS A 88 18.36 -6.00 -4.62
N SER A 89 17.08 -6.13 -4.29
CA SER A 89 16.33 -5.10 -3.60
C SER A 89 15.35 -5.67 -2.60
N PHE A 90 15.10 -4.89 -1.56
CA PHE A 90 13.98 -5.07 -0.65
C PHE A 90 12.90 -4.08 -1.08
N ASP A 91 11.72 -4.60 -1.40
CA ASP A 91 10.66 -3.84 -2.02
C ASP A 91 9.47 -3.67 -1.08
N PHE A 92 8.75 -2.57 -1.26
CA PHE A 92 7.50 -2.25 -0.60
C PHE A 92 6.42 -1.89 -1.62
N GLN A 93 5.21 -2.35 -1.37
CA GLN A 93 4.03 -2.04 -2.18
C GLN A 93 2.86 -1.71 -1.25
N ALA A 94 2.45 -0.45 -1.22
CA ALA A 94 1.21 -0.05 -0.58
C ALA A 94 0.03 -0.22 -1.54
N VAL A 95 -1.10 -0.66 -1.02
CA VAL A 95 -2.38 -0.78 -1.73
C VAL A 95 -3.43 -0.05 -0.92
N ILE A 96 -4.08 0.95 -1.51
CA ILE A 96 -5.20 1.68 -0.90
C ILE A 96 -6.50 1.31 -1.61
N ASP A 97 -7.47 0.77 -0.88
CA ASP A 97 -8.78 0.35 -1.40
C ASP A 97 -8.66 -0.48 -2.69
N GLY A 98 -7.73 -1.44 -2.69
CA GLY A 98 -7.45 -2.31 -3.84
C GLY A 98 -6.60 -1.69 -4.95
N LYS A 99 -6.26 -0.41 -4.88
CA LYS A 99 -5.40 0.27 -5.86
C LYS A 99 -3.95 0.30 -5.38
N ALA A 100 -3.07 -0.33 -6.14
CA ALA A 100 -1.64 -0.28 -5.89
C ALA A 100 -1.09 1.15 -6.07
N LEU A 101 -0.32 1.60 -5.10
CA LEU A 101 0.45 2.85 -5.18
C LEU A 101 1.78 2.61 -5.89
N GLN A 102 2.59 3.66 -6.00
CA GLN A 102 3.95 3.52 -6.50
C GLN A 102 4.75 2.55 -5.62
N ARG A 103 5.43 1.59 -6.24
CA ARG A 103 6.35 0.66 -5.56
C ARG A 103 7.59 1.42 -5.05
N GLY A 104 8.07 1.06 -3.87
CA GLY A 104 9.35 1.52 -3.35
C GLY A 104 10.35 0.38 -3.29
N SER A 105 11.63 0.68 -3.53
CA SER A 105 12.71 -0.31 -3.50
C SER A 105 13.94 0.28 -2.83
N GLY A 106 14.59 -0.50 -1.97
CA GLY A 106 15.88 -0.19 -1.39
C GLY A 106 16.90 -1.28 -1.74
N PRO A 107 18.18 -0.93 -1.97
CA PRO A 107 19.19 -1.89 -2.38
C PRO A 107 19.47 -2.94 -1.30
N VAL A 108 19.71 -4.18 -1.71
CA VAL A 108 20.29 -5.22 -0.85
C VAL A 108 21.79 -5.29 -1.14
N PRO A 109 22.67 -5.30 -0.12
CA PRO A 109 24.11 -5.42 -0.35
C PRO A 109 24.49 -6.72 -1.08
N ALA A 110 25.67 -6.73 -1.71
CA ALA A 110 26.11 -7.84 -2.55
C ALA A 110 26.27 -9.18 -1.80
N ASP A 111 26.45 -9.12 -0.47
CA ASP A 111 26.49 -10.31 0.40
C ASP A 111 25.09 -10.89 0.70
N GLY A 112 24.03 -10.25 0.21
CA GLY A 112 22.64 -10.66 0.40
C GLY A 112 22.08 -10.35 1.79
N ASN A 113 22.87 -9.79 2.70
CA ASN A 113 22.48 -9.60 4.09
C ASN A 113 22.04 -8.16 4.34
N ILE A 114 20.73 -7.95 4.39
CA ILE A 114 20.15 -6.67 4.77
C ILE A 114 19.85 -6.61 6.27
N LYS A 115 20.30 -5.53 6.92
CA LYS A 115 20.07 -5.30 8.36
C LYS A 115 18.63 -4.86 8.61
N LEU A 116 18.07 -5.27 9.76
CA LEU A 116 16.71 -4.90 10.14
C LEU A 116 16.52 -3.38 10.27
N GLU A 117 17.51 -2.67 10.79
CA GLU A 117 17.48 -1.21 10.91
C GLU A 117 17.41 -0.54 9.53
N THR A 118 18.08 -1.12 8.52
CA THR A 118 18.02 -0.66 7.14
C THR A 118 16.63 -0.87 6.55
N ILE A 119 15.99 -2.01 6.82
CA ILE A 119 14.61 -2.29 6.38
C ILE A 119 13.62 -1.32 7.03
N ALA A 120 13.79 -1.03 8.32
CA ALA A 120 12.99 -0.02 9.02
C ALA A 120 13.13 1.36 8.34
N LEU A 121 14.36 1.77 8.02
CA LEU A 121 14.62 3.02 7.30
C LEU A 121 13.96 3.02 5.91
N TYR A 122 14.01 1.91 5.17
CA TYR A 122 13.35 1.80 3.87
C TYR A 122 11.84 1.94 3.99
N ALA A 123 11.20 1.30 4.98
CA ALA A 123 9.77 1.46 5.23
C ALA A 123 9.40 2.92 5.55
N ALA A 124 10.18 3.58 6.43
CA ALA A 124 9.99 4.98 6.81
C ALA A 124 10.11 5.93 5.60
N ASN A 125 11.10 5.70 4.74
CA ASN A 125 11.34 6.53 3.56
C ASN A 125 10.32 6.27 2.46
N TYR A 126 9.89 5.02 2.29
CA TYR A 126 8.83 4.66 1.36
C TYR A 126 7.53 5.40 1.70
N LEU A 127 7.08 5.34 2.95
CA LEU A 127 5.88 6.05 3.38
C LEU A 127 6.00 7.56 3.17
N GLN A 128 7.15 8.15 3.49
CA GLN A 128 7.38 9.59 3.23
C GLN A 128 7.29 9.93 1.75
N SER A 129 7.82 9.08 0.86
CA SER A 129 7.75 9.29 -0.58
C SER A 129 6.30 9.29 -1.10
N LEU A 130 5.45 8.42 -0.56
CA LEU A 130 4.03 8.36 -0.90
C LEU A 130 3.29 9.64 -0.46
N VAL A 131 3.56 10.12 0.76
CA VAL A 131 2.97 11.37 1.27
C VAL A 131 3.39 12.55 0.41
N ASN A 132 4.67 12.63 0.02
CA ASN A 132 5.17 13.69 -0.84
C ASN A 132 4.52 13.63 -2.24
N ALA A 133 4.41 12.44 -2.81
CA ALA A 133 3.76 12.24 -4.10
C ALA A 133 2.26 12.59 -4.07
N ALA A 134 1.56 12.29 -2.97
CA ALA A 134 0.16 12.68 -2.80
C ALA A 134 0.00 14.21 -2.77
N LYS A 135 0.80 14.90 -1.95
CA LYS A 135 0.81 16.37 -1.88
C LYS A 135 1.08 17.03 -3.23
N GLN A 136 2.01 16.49 -4.01
CA GLN A 136 2.31 17.02 -5.35
C GLN A 136 1.15 16.85 -6.32
N LYS A 137 0.35 15.79 -6.21
CA LYS A 137 -0.83 15.57 -7.05
C LYS A 137 -1.98 16.52 -6.69
N GLU A 138 -2.15 16.84 -5.41
CA GLU A 138 -3.15 17.82 -4.95
C GLU A 138 -2.85 19.22 -5.53
N VAL A 139 -1.60 19.68 -5.44
CA VAL A 139 -1.19 20.99 -5.95
C VAL A 139 -1.38 21.12 -7.48
N GLN A 140 -1.15 20.04 -8.23
CA GLN A 140 -1.34 20.02 -9.69
C GLN A 140 -2.81 20.00 -10.13
N GLN A 141 -3.72 19.48 -9.29
CA GLN A 141 -5.16 19.50 -9.57
C GLN A 141 -5.80 20.85 -9.23
N GLU A 142 -5.26 21.58 -8.25
CA GLU A 142 -5.74 22.92 -7.88
C GLU A 142 -5.29 24.03 -8.86
N THR A 143 -4.27 23.76 -9.69
CA THR A 143 -3.75 24.71 -10.69
C THR A 143 -4.24 24.46 -12.12
N ALA A 144 -5.16 23.51 -12.33
CA ALA A 144 -5.80 23.30 -13.62
C ALA A 144 -6.95 24.33 -13.81
N PRO A 145 -6.90 25.19 -14.86
CA PRO A 145 -7.89 26.24 -15.11
C PRO A 145 -9.25 25.70 -15.58
#